data_AF-A0AAV0H4K2-F1
#
_entry.id   AF-A0AAV0H4K2-F1
#
_cell.length_a   1.000
_cell.length_b   1.000
_cell.length_c   1.000
_cell.angle_alpha   90.00
_cell.angle_beta   90.00
_cell.angle_gamma   90.00
#
_symmetry.space_group_name_H-M   'P 1'
#
loop_
_entity.id
_entity.type
_entity.pdbx_description
1 polymer ?
#
loop_
_entity_poly.entity_id
_entity_poly.type
_entity_poly.pdbx_seq_one_letter_code
_entity_poly.pdbx_strand_id
1 'polypeptide(L)'
;MDPNPATSVPEVILSSSGRRMPLLGMGTATSPLVGSGATKSAVVQAIELGYRHFDTATLYQTEESLGEAIAEALSRGHLQLEYLDLYLIHWPVSSRQGTYEFPIMKEDFMAMDYAGVWGAMEECQKMGLTKNIGVSNFTCKKLTDLLALAKIPPAVNQVEINPLWQQKKLRDFCKSNGIILSAYAPLGAKGTVWGSNRVLENEVLGEIARAKGKTVAQVCLRWAYEQEVCVVVKSFNQERMKENLDIFSWAFSEEENKKLSEIPQSRGCQGQDYISDQGPFKTIEELWDGEI
;
A
#
# COMPACT_ATOMS: atom_id res chain seq x y z
N MET A 1 31.08 5.29 20.73
CA MET A 1 30.52 4.40 19.70
C MET A 1 29.45 5.22 19.02
N ASP A 2 29.70 5.67 17.79
CA ASP A 2 28.64 6.31 17.01
C ASP A 2 27.51 5.29 16.81
N PRO A 3 26.24 5.70 16.98
CA PRO A 3 25.13 4.84 16.59
C PRO A 3 25.31 4.56 15.09
N ASN A 4 25.33 3.28 14.74
CA ASN A 4 25.28 2.76 13.38
C ASN A 4 24.44 3.72 12.50
N PRO A 5 24.98 4.31 11.41
CA PRO A 5 24.20 5.22 10.59
C PRO A 5 22.98 4.44 10.12
N ALA A 6 21.81 4.79 10.66
CA ALA A 6 20.57 4.12 10.34
C ALA A 6 20.48 4.04 8.82
N THR A 7 20.44 2.83 8.27
CA THR A 7 20.38 2.62 6.83
C THR A 7 19.17 3.38 6.32
N SER A 8 19.40 4.52 5.67
CA SER A 8 18.30 5.40 5.27
C SER A 8 17.44 4.68 4.24
N VAL A 9 16.15 4.55 4.50
CA VAL A 9 15.19 3.99 3.55
C VAL A 9 15.27 4.81 2.25
N PRO A 10 15.56 4.21 1.09
CA PRO A 10 15.59 4.91 -0.18
C PRO A 10 14.25 5.62 -0.46
N GLU A 11 14.30 6.75 -1.15
CA GLU A 11 13.11 7.56 -1.45
C GLU A 11 12.84 7.65 -2.94
N VAL A 12 11.57 7.86 -3.31
CA VAL A 12 11.14 8.15 -4.68
C VAL A 12 10.54 9.55 -4.77
N ILE A 13 10.72 10.22 -5.91
CA ILE A 13 10.13 11.54 -6.16
C ILE A 13 8.73 11.35 -6.74
N LEU A 14 7.73 11.94 -6.10
CA LEU A 14 6.35 11.98 -6.60
C LEU A 14 6.24 13.05 -7.69
N SER A 15 5.83 12.63 -8.88
CA SER A 15 5.79 13.46 -10.09
C SER A 15 4.92 14.71 -9.95
N SER A 16 3.81 14.64 -9.21
CA SER A 16 2.86 15.74 -9.06
C SER A 16 3.32 16.86 -8.12
N SER A 17 4.24 16.60 -7.18
CA SER A 17 4.69 17.59 -6.18
C SER A 17 6.21 17.78 -6.10
N GLY A 18 7.00 16.89 -6.71
CA GLY A 18 8.45 16.84 -6.55
C GLY A 18 8.92 16.42 -5.15
N ARG A 19 8.00 16.03 -4.25
CA ARG A 19 8.34 15.59 -2.89
C ARG A 19 8.85 14.16 -2.89
N ARG A 20 9.66 13.84 -1.88
CA ARG A 20 10.21 12.51 -1.68
C ARG A 20 9.30 11.67 -0.79
N MET A 21 9.14 10.41 -1.14
CA MET A 21 8.39 9.41 -0.39
C MET A 21 9.29 8.21 -0.09
N PRO A 22 9.46 7.79 1.18
CA PRO A 22 10.22 6.59 1.50
C PRO A 22 9.61 5.34 0.84
N LEU A 23 10.45 4.55 0.17
CA LEU A 23 10.04 3.35 -0.57
C LEU A 23 9.59 2.18 0.31
N LEU A 24 9.75 2.29 1.63
CA LEU A 24 9.24 1.33 2.60
C LEU A 24 8.51 2.06 3.72
N GLY A 25 7.24 1.73 3.89
CA GLY A 25 6.35 2.24 4.91
C GLY A 25 5.76 1.15 5.79
N MET A 26 5.21 1.59 6.93
CA MET A 26 4.48 0.75 7.87
C MET A 26 2.97 0.86 7.59
N GLY A 27 2.33 -0.23 7.20
CA GLY A 27 0.87 -0.30 7.12
C GLY A 27 0.24 -0.52 8.49
N THR A 28 -0.98 0.00 8.71
CA THR A 28 -1.70 -0.13 9.99
C THR A 28 -2.96 -1.01 9.92
N ALA A 29 -3.37 -1.48 8.74
CA ALA A 29 -4.56 -2.32 8.60
C ALA A 29 -4.46 -3.62 9.44
N THR A 30 -5.53 -3.93 10.18
CA THR A 30 -5.66 -5.15 10.99
C THR A 30 -7.06 -5.74 10.90
N SER A 31 -7.15 -7.07 10.93
CA SER A 31 -8.40 -7.79 11.13
C SER A 31 -8.16 -8.92 12.15
N PRO A 32 -8.97 -9.05 13.21
CA PRO A 32 -9.90 -8.03 13.69
C PRO A 32 -9.17 -6.72 14.04
N LEU A 33 -9.94 -5.64 14.24
CA LEU A 33 -9.37 -4.38 14.73
C LEU A 33 -8.68 -4.61 16.07
N VAL A 34 -7.46 -4.10 16.19
CA VAL A 34 -6.68 -4.16 17.43
C VAL A 34 -6.87 -2.88 18.24
N GLY A 35 -6.80 -2.99 19.56
CA GLY A 35 -6.99 -1.86 20.47
C GLY A 35 -5.99 -0.74 20.22
N SER A 36 -6.45 0.50 20.41
CA SER A 36 -5.71 1.75 20.13
C SER A 36 -4.29 1.79 20.72
N GLY A 37 -4.11 1.29 21.95
CA GLY A 37 -2.81 1.27 22.63
C GLY A 37 -1.73 0.45 21.90
N ALA A 38 -2.09 -0.70 21.32
CA ALA A 38 -1.13 -1.55 20.61
C ALA A 38 -0.64 -0.91 19.31
N THR A 39 -1.55 -0.25 18.58
CA THR A 39 -1.23 0.52 17.37
C THR A 39 -0.29 1.67 17.70
N LYS A 40 -0.63 2.48 18.72
CA LYS A 40 0.20 3.61 19.13
C LYS A 40 1.62 3.17 19.47
N SER A 41 1.77 2.16 20.34
CA SER A 41 3.09 1.66 20.74
C SER A 41 3.91 1.12 19.57
N ALA A 42 3.27 0.41 18.63
CA ALA A 42 3.95 -0.11 17.45
C ALA A 42 4.45 1.01 16.53
N VAL A 43 3.66 2.07 16.32
CA VAL A 43 4.05 3.22 15.52
C VAL A 43 5.22 3.97 16.16
N VAL A 44 5.19 4.22 17.47
CA VAL A 44 6.32 4.86 18.18
C VAL A 44 7.61 4.06 17.98
N GLN A 45 7.54 2.73 18.16
CA GLN A 45 8.68 1.85 17.92
C GLN A 45 9.16 1.89 16.47
N ALA A 46 8.26 1.93 15.50
CA ALA A 46 8.64 2.05 14.08
C ALA A 46 9.37 3.36 13.80
N ILE A 47 8.92 4.49 14.37
CA ILE A 47 9.59 5.79 14.24
C ILE A 47 11.01 5.72 14.83
N GLU A 48 11.17 5.12 16.01
CA GLU A 48 12.47 4.91 16.66
C GLU A 48 13.41 4.03 15.82
N LEU A 49 12.86 3.05 15.08
CA LEU A 49 13.62 2.19 14.17
C LEU A 49 13.99 2.88 12.84
N GLY A 50 13.42 4.04 12.53
CA GLY A 50 13.73 4.80 11.31
C GLY A 50 12.62 4.84 10.27
N TYR A 51 11.43 4.28 10.52
CA TYR A 51 10.29 4.43 9.62
C TYR A 51 9.86 5.91 9.54
N ARG A 52 9.61 6.38 8.32
CA ARG A 52 9.12 7.74 8.03
C ARG A 52 7.91 7.77 7.09
N HIS A 53 7.40 6.60 6.70
CA HIS A 53 6.21 6.42 5.88
C HIS A 53 5.24 5.52 6.65
N PHE A 54 4.03 6.01 6.91
CA PHE A 54 2.95 5.29 7.57
C PHE A 54 1.71 5.31 6.68
N ASP A 55 1.10 4.14 6.48
CA ASP A 55 -0.12 3.96 5.70
C ASP A 55 -1.28 3.61 6.63
N THR A 56 -2.35 4.41 6.55
CA THR A 56 -3.59 4.27 7.33
C THR A 56 -4.80 4.59 6.45
N ALA A 57 -5.99 4.27 6.94
CA ALA A 57 -7.25 4.72 6.36
C ALA A 57 -8.32 4.80 7.43
N THR A 58 -9.36 5.60 7.20
CA THR A 58 -10.52 5.71 8.08
C THR A 58 -11.19 4.36 8.35
N LEU A 59 -11.29 3.49 7.34
CA LEU A 59 -11.79 2.12 7.47
C LEU A 59 -10.99 1.27 8.48
N TYR A 60 -9.72 1.59 8.71
CA TYR A 60 -8.87 0.82 9.62
C TYR A 60 -9.07 1.20 11.09
N GLN A 61 -9.70 2.35 11.37
CA GLN A 61 -9.86 2.90 12.73
C GLN A 61 -8.53 3.03 13.50
N THR A 62 -7.42 3.25 12.78
CA THR A 62 -6.07 3.42 13.35
C THR A 62 -5.57 4.86 13.32
N GLU A 63 -6.31 5.79 12.70
CA GLU A 63 -5.88 7.18 12.48
C GLU A 63 -5.62 7.93 13.77
N GLU A 64 -6.50 7.80 14.78
CA GLU A 64 -6.33 8.44 16.09
C GLU A 64 -5.05 7.95 16.79
N SER A 65 -4.84 6.63 16.85
CA SER A 65 -3.65 6.05 17.49
C SER A 65 -2.35 6.39 16.75
N LEU A 66 -2.40 6.51 15.42
CA LEU A 66 -1.29 7.00 14.62
C LEU A 66 -1.00 8.47 14.94
N GLY A 67 -2.02 9.32 15.01
CA GLY A 67 -1.89 10.73 15.38
C GLY A 67 -1.27 10.91 16.77
N GLU A 68 -1.73 10.14 17.77
CA GLU A 68 -1.16 10.15 19.12
C GLU A 68 0.32 9.72 19.14
N ALA A 69 0.69 8.69 18.37
CA ALA A 69 2.07 8.22 18.27
C ALA A 69 2.97 9.26 17.60
N ILE A 70 2.49 9.93 16.55
CA ILE A 70 3.21 11.00 15.87
C ILE A 70 3.39 12.20 16.81
N ALA A 71 2.35 12.61 17.53
CA ALA A 71 2.44 13.71 18.51
C ALA A 71 3.45 13.40 19.63
N GLU A 72 3.45 12.17 20.14
CA GLU A 72 4.43 11.71 21.12
C GLU A 72 5.86 11.76 20.55
N ALA A 73 6.06 11.25 19.33
CA ALA A 73 7.35 11.28 18.66
C ALA A 73 7.84 12.73 18.39
N LEU A 74 6.95 13.65 18.00
CA LEU A 74 7.25 15.07 17.82
C LEU A 74 7.71 15.70 19.14
N SER A 75 7.00 15.45 20.24
CA SER A 75 7.37 15.97 21.57
C SER A 75 8.74 15.49 22.06
N ARG A 76 9.17 14.30 21.59
CA ARG A 76 10.49 13.72 21.87
C ARG A 76 11.57 14.15 20.88
N GLY A 77 11.23 14.99 19.90
CA GLY A 77 12.15 15.47 18.86
C GLY A 77 12.49 14.41 17.81
N HIS A 78 11.70 13.34 17.66
CA HIS A 78 11.94 12.27 16.69
C HIS A 78 11.42 12.58 15.27
N LEU A 79 10.53 13.57 15.13
CA LEU A 79 9.89 13.97 13.87
C LEU A 79 9.87 15.50 13.71
N GLN A 80 9.70 15.95 12.47
CA GLN A 80 9.37 17.33 12.11
C GLN A 80 8.27 17.26 11.05
N LEU A 81 6.99 17.38 11.44
CA LEU A 81 5.82 17.21 10.56
C LEU A 81 4.83 18.36 10.75
N GLU A 82 4.21 18.81 9.65
CA GLU A 82 3.23 19.91 9.65
C GLU A 82 1.95 19.60 8.82
N TYR A 83 1.86 18.47 8.10
CA TYR A 83 0.79 18.24 7.10
C TYR A 83 0.62 16.74 6.71
N LEU A 84 -0.44 16.40 5.94
CA LEU A 84 -0.64 15.09 5.28
C LEU A 84 0.11 15.00 3.93
N ASP A 85 1.00 14.01 3.75
CA ASP A 85 1.82 13.88 2.54
C ASP A 85 1.06 13.34 1.31
N LEU A 86 0.14 12.37 1.49
CA LEU A 86 -0.56 11.66 0.42
C LEU A 86 -1.99 11.28 0.86
N TYR A 87 -2.99 11.53 0.00
CA TYR A 87 -4.38 11.13 0.22
C TYR A 87 -4.90 10.33 -0.98
N LEU A 88 -5.52 9.18 -0.74
CA LEU A 88 -5.92 8.22 -1.78
C LEU A 88 -7.43 7.99 -1.81
N ILE A 89 -8.03 7.88 -3.00
CA ILE A 89 -9.30 7.17 -3.16
C ILE A 89 -9.04 5.70 -2.84
N HIS A 90 -9.75 5.14 -1.85
CA HIS A 90 -9.47 3.79 -1.34
C HIS A 90 -9.89 2.68 -2.32
N TRP A 91 -11.05 2.83 -2.96
CA TRP A 91 -11.59 1.90 -3.97
C TRP A 91 -12.35 2.70 -5.04
N PRO A 92 -12.40 2.22 -6.31
CA PRO A 92 -13.11 2.87 -7.41
C PRO A 92 -14.65 2.68 -7.34
N VAL A 93 -15.23 2.92 -6.17
CA VAL A 93 -16.65 2.70 -5.88
C VAL A 93 -17.22 3.84 -5.06
N SER A 94 -18.55 3.91 -4.95
CA SER A 94 -19.23 4.85 -4.06
C SER A 94 -20.39 4.18 -3.34
N SER A 95 -20.78 4.79 -2.21
CA SER A 95 -22.00 4.47 -1.50
C SER A 95 -22.89 5.71 -1.47
N ARG A 96 -24.22 5.54 -1.35
CA ARG A 96 -25.12 6.64 -1.02
C ARG A 96 -24.69 7.29 0.30
N GLN A 97 -24.93 8.60 0.39
CA GLN A 97 -24.68 9.34 1.63
C GLN A 97 -25.61 8.81 2.74
N GLY A 98 -25.04 8.49 3.89
CA GLY A 98 -25.76 7.89 5.00
C GLY A 98 -24.83 7.45 6.13
N THR A 99 -25.32 6.55 6.97
CA THR A 99 -24.50 5.91 8.01
C THR A 99 -23.45 5.01 7.37
N TYR A 100 -22.25 5.07 7.91
CA TYR A 100 -21.15 4.22 7.48
C TYR A 100 -21.40 2.77 7.89
N GLU A 101 -21.52 1.88 6.90
CA GLU A 101 -21.62 0.43 7.08
C GLU A 101 -20.64 -0.29 6.13
N PHE A 102 -20.00 -1.35 6.62
CA PHE A 102 -19.10 -2.19 5.84
C PHE A 102 -19.45 -3.68 6.07
N PRO A 103 -19.65 -4.50 5.01
CA PRO A 103 -19.64 -4.13 3.59
C PRO A 103 -20.75 -3.14 3.22
N ILE A 104 -20.61 -2.45 2.08
CA ILE A 104 -21.61 -1.47 1.60
C ILE A 104 -22.92 -2.22 1.31
N MET A 105 -24.03 -1.71 1.84
CA MET A 105 -25.36 -2.27 1.56
C MET A 105 -25.67 -2.22 0.06
N LYS A 106 -26.26 -3.30 -0.47
CA LYS A 106 -26.45 -3.47 -1.92
C LYS A 106 -27.24 -2.32 -2.55
N GLU A 107 -28.21 -1.81 -1.83
CA GLU A 107 -29.13 -0.75 -2.25
C GLU A 107 -28.45 0.63 -2.31
N ASP A 108 -27.35 0.78 -1.57
CA ASP A 108 -26.58 2.02 -1.47
C ASP A 108 -25.32 2.00 -2.35
N PHE A 109 -24.95 0.84 -2.90
CA PHE A 109 -23.75 0.68 -3.71
C PHE A 109 -23.90 1.32 -5.09
N MET A 110 -22.97 2.21 -5.46
CA MET A 110 -23.05 3.07 -6.64
C MET A 110 -21.73 3.12 -7.42
N ALA A 111 -21.83 3.35 -8.73
CA ALA A 111 -20.68 3.70 -9.55
C ALA A 111 -20.08 5.02 -9.06
N MET A 112 -18.76 5.10 -9.00
CA MET A 112 -18.08 6.33 -8.62
C MET A 112 -18.15 7.36 -9.76
N ASP A 113 -18.48 8.61 -9.43
CA ASP A 113 -18.30 9.74 -10.33
C ASP A 113 -16.83 10.18 -10.34
N TYR A 114 -16.05 9.68 -11.31
CA TYR A 114 -14.62 9.95 -11.39
C TYR A 114 -14.32 11.44 -11.53
N ALA A 115 -15.10 12.16 -12.35
CA ALA A 115 -14.86 13.58 -12.61
C ALA A 115 -15.13 14.43 -11.36
N GLY A 116 -16.27 14.20 -10.70
CA GLY A 116 -16.64 14.90 -9.48
C GLY A 116 -15.69 14.60 -8.32
N VAL A 117 -15.42 13.32 -8.05
CA VAL A 117 -14.57 12.90 -6.93
C VAL A 117 -13.12 13.34 -7.15
N TRP A 118 -12.55 13.12 -8.33
CA TRP A 118 -11.18 13.54 -8.60
C TRP A 118 -11.03 15.06 -8.61
N GLY A 119 -12.00 15.78 -9.18
CA GLY A 119 -12.02 17.24 -9.14
C GLY A 119 -12.00 17.80 -7.71
N ALA A 120 -12.69 17.14 -6.77
CA ALA A 120 -12.63 17.49 -5.35
C ALA A 120 -11.27 17.17 -4.72
N MET A 121 -10.64 16.04 -5.07
CA MET A 121 -9.27 15.73 -4.62
C MET A 121 -8.25 16.76 -5.09
N GLU A 122 -8.34 17.19 -6.36
CA GLU A 122 -7.49 18.25 -6.89
C GLU A 122 -7.66 19.56 -6.12
N GLU A 123 -8.88 19.88 -5.71
CA GLU A 123 -9.14 21.07 -4.89
C GLU A 123 -8.55 20.93 -3.48
N CYS A 124 -8.67 19.76 -2.85
CA CYS A 124 -7.99 19.48 -1.57
C CYS A 124 -6.48 19.68 -1.66
N GLN A 125 -5.85 19.26 -2.76
CA GLN A 125 -4.42 19.48 -2.98
C GLN A 125 -4.09 20.97 -3.18
N LYS A 126 -4.88 21.70 -3.97
CA LYS A 126 -4.70 23.15 -4.20
C LYS A 126 -4.86 23.96 -2.92
N MET A 127 -5.82 23.60 -2.08
CA MET A 127 -6.03 24.18 -0.75
C MET A 127 -4.92 23.81 0.25
N GLY A 128 -4.00 22.92 -0.13
CA GLY A 128 -2.89 22.49 0.71
C GLY A 128 -3.25 21.50 1.83
N LEU A 129 -4.47 20.95 1.81
CA LEU A 129 -4.97 19.96 2.78
C LEU A 129 -4.23 18.62 2.66
N THR A 130 -3.72 18.33 1.47
CA THR A 130 -2.78 17.24 1.20
C THR A 130 -1.73 17.73 0.21
N LYS A 131 -0.52 17.17 0.24
CA LYS A 131 0.53 17.52 -0.74
C LYS A 131 0.44 16.71 -2.02
N ASN A 132 -0.08 15.49 -1.94
CA ASN A 132 -0.25 14.59 -3.08
C ASN A 132 -1.61 13.90 -3.01
N ILE A 133 -2.15 13.59 -4.18
CA ILE A 133 -3.36 12.78 -4.33
C ILE A 133 -3.07 11.57 -5.20
N GLY A 134 -3.79 10.50 -4.94
CA GLY A 134 -3.66 9.26 -5.70
C GLY A 134 -4.90 8.40 -5.55
N VAL A 135 -4.74 7.15 -5.95
CA VAL A 135 -5.82 6.15 -5.92
C VAL A 135 -5.32 4.84 -5.33
N SER A 136 -6.24 3.93 -5.03
CA SER A 136 -5.97 2.58 -4.58
C SER A 136 -6.97 1.64 -5.22
N ASN A 137 -6.51 0.44 -5.61
CA ASN A 137 -7.30 -0.59 -6.30
C ASN A 137 -7.77 -0.20 -7.72
N PHE A 138 -7.03 0.67 -8.43
CA PHE A 138 -7.35 1.02 -9.82
C PHE A 138 -6.56 0.13 -10.79
N THR A 139 -7.25 -0.36 -11.82
CA THR A 139 -6.71 -1.13 -12.95
C THR A 139 -6.12 -0.22 -14.01
N CYS A 140 -5.47 -0.78 -15.04
CA CYS A 140 -4.99 0.03 -16.17
C CYS A 140 -6.14 0.77 -16.87
N LYS A 141 -7.30 0.11 -17.02
CA LYS A 141 -8.48 0.72 -17.65
C LYS A 141 -9.01 1.88 -16.81
N LYS A 142 -9.22 1.67 -15.51
CA LYS A 142 -9.73 2.71 -14.61
C LYS A 142 -8.77 3.89 -14.49
N LEU A 143 -7.46 3.64 -14.49
CA LEU A 143 -6.46 4.71 -14.54
C LEU A 143 -6.51 5.47 -15.87
N THR A 144 -6.68 4.79 -17.00
CA THR A 144 -6.84 5.44 -18.31
C THR A 144 -8.03 6.39 -18.31
N ASP A 145 -9.18 5.92 -17.81
CA ASP A 145 -10.40 6.72 -17.73
C ASP A 145 -10.22 7.93 -16.79
N LEU A 146 -9.51 7.77 -15.67
CA LEU A 146 -9.19 8.87 -14.75
C LEU A 146 -8.21 9.88 -15.35
N LEU A 147 -7.13 9.42 -15.98
CA LEU A 147 -6.09 10.27 -16.58
C LEU A 147 -6.65 11.14 -17.70
N ALA A 148 -7.67 10.68 -18.42
CA ALA A 148 -8.35 11.47 -19.45
C ALA A 148 -9.09 12.70 -18.89
N LEU A 149 -9.43 12.70 -17.59
CA LEU A 149 -10.19 13.75 -16.90
C LEU A 149 -9.31 14.61 -16.00
N ALA A 150 -8.22 14.04 -15.49
CA ALA A 150 -7.36 14.64 -14.49
C ALA A 150 -6.57 15.84 -15.01
N LYS A 151 -6.63 16.96 -14.28
CA LYS A 151 -5.72 18.11 -14.44
C LYS A 151 -4.42 17.89 -13.65
N ILE A 152 -4.53 17.26 -12.48
CA ILE A 152 -3.40 16.77 -11.70
C ILE A 152 -3.46 15.24 -11.74
N PRO A 153 -2.48 14.55 -12.35
CA PRO A 153 -2.49 13.10 -12.43
C PRO A 153 -2.29 12.47 -11.04
N PRO A 154 -2.82 11.25 -10.80
CA PRO A 154 -2.58 10.53 -9.55
C PRO A 154 -1.08 10.29 -9.35
N ALA A 155 -0.55 10.69 -8.20
CA ALA A 155 0.85 10.48 -7.85
C ALA A 155 1.16 9.01 -7.58
N VAL A 156 0.19 8.31 -6.98
CA VAL A 156 0.31 6.93 -6.51
C VAL A 156 -0.93 6.14 -6.91
N ASN A 157 -0.73 4.87 -7.26
CA ASN A 157 -1.76 3.84 -7.24
C ASN A 157 -1.35 2.75 -6.24
N GLN A 158 -2.08 2.60 -5.14
CA GLN A 158 -1.80 1.57 -4.13
C GLN A 158 -2.59 0.30 -4.44
N VAL A 159 -1.94 -0.84 -4.64
CA VAL A 159 -2.60 -2.10 -5.06
C VAL A 159 -1.94 -3.32 -4.42
N GLU A 160 -2.63 -4.47 -4.43
CA GLU A 160 -2.02 -5.74 -4.04
C GLU A 160 -0.84 -6.01 -4.99
N ILE A 161 0.37 -6.10 -4.43
CA ILE A 161 1.58 -6.52 -5.14
C ILE A 161 2.39 -7.42 -4.22
N ASN A 162 2.66 -8.64 -4.67
CA ASN A 162 3.54 -9.60 -4.02
C ASN A 162 4.07 -10.59 -5.08
N PRO A 163 5.03 -11.48 -4.78
CA PRO A 163 5.57 -12.39 -5.80
C PRO A 163 4.53 -13.32 -6.46
N LEU A 164 3.38 -13.56 -5.81
CA LEU A 164 2.27 -14.36 -6.35
C LEU A 164 1.20 -13.50 -7.05
N TRP A 165 1.31 -12.18 -7.00
CA TRP A 165 0.49 -11.24 -7.76
C TRP A 165 1.32 -10.02 -8.16
N GLN A 166 2.06 -10.17 -9.26
CA GLN A 166 3.18 -9.30 -9.61
C GLN A 166 2.77 -8.03 -10.37
N GLN A 167 1.53 -7.99 -10.87
CA GLN A 167 0.93 -6.82 -11.52
C GLN A 167 1.73 -6.29 -12.72
N LYS A 168 2.46 -7.15 -13.47
CA LYS A 168 3.40 -6.74 -14.54
C LYS A 168 2.81 -5.68 -15.49
N LYS A 169 1.62 -5.95 -16.04
CA LYS A 169 0.88 -5.02 -16.92
C LYS A 169 0.63 -3.65 -16.26
N LEU A 170 0.15 -3.64 -15.03
CA LEU A 170 -0.14 -2.41 -14.29
C LEU A 170 1.14 -1.65 -13.91
N ARG A 171 2.23 -2.36 -13.58
CA ARG A 171 3.54 -1.74 -13.34
C ARG A 171 4.06 -1.02 -14.57
N ASP A 172 4.01 -1.67 -15.73
CA ASP A 172 4.47 -1.06 -16.98
C ASP A 172 3.61 0.16 -17.33
N PHE A 173 2.28 0.05 -17.17
CA PHE A 173 1.35 1.15 -17.37
C PHE A 173 1.67 2.33 -16.43
N CYS A 174 1.75 2.10 -15.12
CA CYS A 174 2.01 3.16 -14.14
C CYS A 174 3.37 3.83 -14.36
N LYS A 175 4.42 3.04 -14.65
CA LYS A 175 5.75 3.56 -14.99
C LYS A 175 5.71 4.48 -16.21
N SER A 176 5.01 4.08 -17.27
CA SER A 176 4.88 4.90 -18.48
C SER A 176 4.09 6.20 -18.28
N ASN A 177 3.26 6.27 -17.24
CA ASN A 177 2.44 7.44 -16.90
C ASN A 177 3.00 8.23 -15.70
N GLY A 178 4.19 7.89 -15.19
CA GLY A 178 4.79 8.58 -14.04
C GLY A 178 4.01 8.43 -12.73
N ILE A 179 3.25 7.33 -12.58
CA ILE A 179 2.48 6.99 -11.39
C ILE A 179 3.31 5.99 -10.57
N ILE A 180 3.53 6.28 -9.29
CA ILE A 180 4.23 5.34 -8.40
C ILE A 180 3.26 4.25 -7.96
N LEU A 181 3.68 2.99 -8.04
CA LEU A 181 2.93 1.90 -7.41
C LEU A 181 3.36 1.74 -5.95
N SER A 182 2.36 1.60 -5.08
CA SER A 182 2.56 1.23 -3.68
C SER A 182 1.92 -0.14 -3.41
N ALA A 183 2.73 -1.13 -3.04
CA ALA A 183 2.31 -2.48 -2.72
C ALA A 183 1.66 -2.54 -1.34
N TYR A 184 0.35 -2.77 -1.28
CA TYR A 184 -0.27 -3.34 -0.08
C TYR A 184 -0.20 -4.87 -0.11
N ALA A 185 -0.34 -5.49 1.06
CA ALA A 185 -0.25 -6.93 1.26
C ALA A 185 0.98 -7.61 0.61
N PRO A 186 2.19 -7.05 0.75
CA PRO A 186 3.40 -7.64 0.16
C PRO A 186 3.70 -9.05 0.69
N LEU A 187 3.10 -9.42 1.84
CA LEU A 187 3.26 -10.72 2.52
C LEU A 187 1.99 -11.59 2.46
N GLY A 188 1.03 -11.29 1.57
CA GLY A 188 -0.21 -12.07 1.41
C GLY A 188 -1.32 -11.79 2.43
N ALA A 189 -1.16 -10.72 3.23
CA ALA A 189 -2.15 -10.23 4.21
C ALA A 189 -2.63 -11.27 5.25
N LYS A 190 -1.80 -12.26 5.61
CA LYS A 190 -2.15 -13.25 6.65
C LYS A 190 -2.74 -12.55 7.89
N GLY A 191 -3.95 -12.97 8.27
CA GLY A 191 -4.71 -12.41 9.38
C GLY A 191 -5.88 -11.51 8.94
N THR A 192 -5.96 -11.09 7.67
CA THR A 192 -7.18 -10.44 7.16
C THR A 192 -8.22 -11.46 6.70
N VAL A 193 -9.46 -11.01 6.51
CA VAL A 193 -10.59 -11.85 6.07
C VAL A 193 -10.37 -12.55 4.73
N TRP A 194 -9.58 -11.94 3.84
CA TRP A 194 -9.25 -12.46 2.50
C TRP A 194 -7.80 -12.94 2.41
N GLY A 195 -6.98 -12.67 3.43
CA GLY A 195 -5.56 -12.94 3.42
C GLY A 195 -5.24 -14.41 3.67
N SER A 196 -4.08 -14.86 3.19
CA SER A 196 -3.62 -16.24 3.40
C SER A 196 -2.10 -16.30 3.55
N ASN A 197 -1.60 -17.45 4.01
CA ASN A 197 -0.17 -17.65 4.19
C ASN A 197 0.56 -18.09 2.89
N ARG A 198 -0.17 -18.19 1.76
CA ARG A 198 0.33 -18.72 0.48
C ARG A 198 1.62 -18.06 -0.01
N VAL A 199 1.81 -16.77 0.29
CA VAL A 199 3.01 -16.02 -0.08
C VAL A 199 4.19 -16.46 0.79
N LEU A 200 4.02 -16.52 2.12
CA LEU A 200 5.11 -16.86 3.03
C LEU A 200 5.44 -18.36 3.06
N GLU A 201 4.52 -19.22 2.59
CA GLU A 201 4.69 -20.67 2.48
C GLU A 201 5.11 -21.13 1.07
N ASN A 202 5.30 -20.20 0.13
CA ASN A 202 5.74 -20.55 -1.22
C ASN A 202 7.15 -21.14 -1.21
N GLU A 203 7.30 -22.31 -1.83
CA GLU A 203 8.56 -23.09 -1.81
C GLU A 203 9.72 -22.34 -2.49
N VAL A 204 9.48 -21.71 -3.64
CA VAL A 204 10.51 -20.92 -4.37
C VAL A 204 11.03 -19.78 -3.50
N LEU A 205 10.12 -19.04 -2.85
CA LEU A 205 10.51 -17.97 -1.94
C LEU A 205 11.27 -18.51 -0.71
N GLY A 206 10.87 -19.66 -0.19
CA GLY A 206 11.54 -20.36 0.90
C GLY A 206 12.95 -20.83 0.56
N GLU A 207 13.17 -21.36 -0.65
CA GLU A 207 14.49 -21.76 -1.15
C GLU A 207 15.43 -20.57 -1.25
N ILE A 208 14.97 -19.47 -1.86
CA ILE A 208 15.75 -18.24 -2.01
C ILE A 208 16.08 -17.65 -0.62
N ALA A 209 15.11 -17.63 0.29
CA ALA A 209 15.31 -17.16 1.66
C ALA A 209 16.42 -17.95 2.38
N ARG A 210 16.39 -19.29 2.29
CA ARG A 210 17.44 -20.17 2.86
C ARG A 210 18.79 -19.92 2.22
N ALA A 211 18.86 -19.83 0.90
CA ALA A 211 20.12 -19.61 0.18
C ALA A 211 20.78 -18.26 0.54
N LYS A 212 19.97 -17.23 0.82
CA LYS A 212 20.45 -15.90 1.21
C LYS A 212 20.66 -15.70 2.70
N GLY A 213 20.25 -16.63 3.55
CA GLY A 213 20.22 -16.43 5.00
C GLY A 213 19.29 -15.28 5.42
N LYS A 214 18.15 -15.13 4.72
CA LYS A 214 17.12 -14.10 4.95
C LYS A 214 15.77 -14.75 5.27
N THR A 215 14.81 -13.96 5.76
CA THR A 215 13.43 -14.45 5.93
C THR A 215 12.65 -14.39 4.62
N VAL A 216 11.60 -15.21 4.47
CA VAL A 216 10.70 -15.14 3.31
C VAL A 216 10.07 -13.74 3.18
N ALA A 217 9.77 -13.08 4.31
CA ALA A 217 9.27 -11.72 4.29
C ALA A 217 10.29 -10.75 3.67
N GLN A 218 11.56 -10.82 4.07
CA GLN A 218 12.62 -10.01 3.46
C GLN A 218 12.77 -10.28 1.96
N VAL A 219 12.63 -11.54 1.51
CA VAL A 219 12.61 -11.88 0.08
C VAL A 219 11.45 -11.20 -0.65
N CYS A 220 10.22 -11.25 -0.12
CA CYS A 220 9.07 -10.57 -0.73
C CYS A 220 9.25 -9.05 -0.83
N LEU A 221 9.74 -8.44 0.25
CA LEU A 221 9.94 -6.98 0.33
C LEU A 221 11.08 -6.53 -0.58
N ARG A 222 12.21 -7.26 -0.59
CA ARG A 222 13.33 -7.01 -1.51
C ARG A 222 12.86 -7.15 -2.96
N TRP A 223 12.06 -8.16 -3.26
CA TRP A 223 11.53 -8.36 -4.61
C TRP A 223 10.73 -7.14 -5.04
N ALA A 224 9.76 -6.70 -4.25
CA ALA A 224 8.97 -5.51 -4.57
C ALA A 224 9.83 -4.25 -4.74
N TYR A 225 10.86 -4.06 -3.90
CA TYR A 225 11.83 -2.98 -4.05
C TYR A 225 12.59 -3.04 -5.39
N GLU A 226 13.10 -4.20 -5.80
CA GLU A 226 13.78 -4.36 -7.10
C GLU A 226 12.84 -4.21 -8.30
N GLN A 227 11.52 -4.31 -8.09
CA GLN A 227 10.52 -4.00 -9.10
C GLN A 227 10.15 -2.50 -9.17
N GLU A 228 10.90 -1.64 -8.47
CA GLU A 228 10.66 -0.18 -8.37
C GLU A 228 9.29 0.17 -7.76
N VAL A 229 8.79 -0.69 -6.87
CA VAL A 229 7.51 -0.51 -6.18
C VAL A 229 7.76 -0.05 -4.75
N CYS A 230 7.03 0.98 -4.31
CA CYS A 230 6.98 1.37 -2.90
C CYS A 230 6.24 0.30 -2.09
N VAL A 231 6.66 -0.02 -0.88
CA VAL A 231 6.08 -1.12 -0.11
C VAL A 231 5.50 -0.63 1.20
N VAL A 232 4.25 -0.98 1.50
CA VAL A 232 3.64 -0.76 2.82
C VAL A 232 3.42 -2.10 3.51
N VAL A 233 4.25 -2.39 4.52
CA VAL A 233 4.24 -3.67 5.24
C VAL A 233 3.79 -3.47 6.68
N LYS A 234 2.86 -4.31 7.14
CA LYS A 234 2.33 -4.23 8.50
C LYS A 234 3.06 -5.16 9.46
N SER A 235 3.57 -4.63 10.57
CA SER A 235 3.99 -5.43 11.74
C SER A 235 3.91 -4.58 12.99
N PHE A 236 3.36 -5.13 14.08
CA PHE A 236 3.42 -4.53 15.43
C PHE A 236 4.44 -5.25 16.33
N ASN A 237 5.29 -6.09 15.74
CA ASN A 237 6.40 -6.75 16.42
C ASN A 237 7.69 -6.07 16.02
N GLN A 238 8.44 -5.62 17.02
CA GLN A 238 9.65 -4.82 16.85
C GLN A 238 10.74 -5.52 16.03
N GLU A 239 10.98 -6.80 16.30
CA GLU A 239 12.01 -7.56 15.57
C GLU A 239 11.65 -7.72 14.09
N ARG A 240 10.39 -8.03 13.78
CA ARG A 240 9.92 -8.05 12.39
C ARG A 240 10.01 -6.68 11.72
N MET A 241 9.78 -5.58 12.44
CA MET A 241 9.96 -4.23 11.88
C MET A 241 11.43 -3.96 11.54
N LYS A 242 12.38 -4.39 12.39
CA LYS A 242 13.81 -4.33 12.09
C LYS A 242 14.17 -5.18 10.87
N GLU A 243 13.70 -6.42 10.80
CA GLU A 243 13.93 -7.31 9.66
C GLU A 243 13.42 -6.72 8.35
N ASN A 244 12.23 -6.09 8.36
CA ASN A 244 11.63 -5.45 7.19
C ASN A 244 12.49 -4.31 6.63
N LEU A 245 13.26 -3.60 7.46
CA LEU A 245 14.20 -2.55 7.04
C LEU A 245 15.50 -3.12 6.44
N ASP A 246 15.86 -4.37 6.74
CA ASP A 246 17.08 -5.03 6.26
C ASP A 246 16.91 -5.69 4.88
N ILE A 247 16.47 -4.90 3.90
CA ILE A 247 16.23 -5.34 2.51
C ILE A 247 17.06 -4.59 1.48
N PHE A 248 17.81 -3.56 1.87
CA PHE A 248 18.49 -2.66 0.91
C PHE A 248 19.95 -3.05 0.62
N SER A 249 20.56 -3.87 1.48
CA SER A 249 22.00 -4.18 1.48
C SER A 249 22.41 -5.42 0.66
N TRP A 250 21.46 -6.08 -0.02
CA TRP A 250 21.67 -7.31 -0.77
C TRP A 250 20.70 -7.38 -1.95
N ALA A 251 21.00 -8.18 -2.98
CA ALA A 251 20.19 -8.26 -4.21
C ALA A 251 19.94 -9.71 -4.66
N PHE A 252 19.00 -9.91 -5.58
CA PHE A 252 18.82 -11.19 -6.27
C PHE A 252 19.84 -11.40 -7.39
N SER A 253 20.23 -12.65 -7.63
CA SER A 253 20.94 -13.07 -8.83
C SER A 253 19.99 -13.15 -10.02
N GLU A 254 20.53 -13.25 -11.23
CA GLU A 254 19.72 -13.47 -12.44
C GLU A 254 18.91 -14.79 -12.36
N GLU A 255 19.50 -15.85 -11.79
CA GLU A 255 18.82 -17.13 -11.62
C GLU A 255 17.63 -17.03 -10.64
N GLU A 256 17.82 -16.33 -9.52
CA GLU A 256 16.74 -16.12 -8.54
C GLU A 256 15.64 -15.23 -9.13
N ASN A 257 16.00 -14.17 -9.85
CA ASN A 257 15.05 -13.31 -10.55
C ASN A 257 14.23 -14.10 -11.58
N LYS A 258 14.87 -15.03 -12.31
CA LYS A 258 14.16 -15.94 -13.23
C LYS A 258 13.14 -16.79 -12.47
N LYS A 259 13.54 -17.47 -11.38
CA LYS A 259 12.64 -18.30 -10.55
C LYS A 259 11.45 -17.49 -10.02
N LEU A 260 11.70 -16.27 -9.52
CA LEU A 260 10.66 -15.36 -9.04
C LEU A 260 9.67 -14.98 -10.16
N SER A 261 10.16 -14.77 -11.38
CA SER A 261 9.32 -14.37 -12.52
C SER A 261 8.37 -15.46 -13.02
N GLU A 262 8.65 -16.73 -12.68
CA GLU A 262 7.93 -17.94 -13.09
C GLU A 262 6.90 -18.42 -12.05
N ILE A 263 6.82 -17.78 -10.87
CA ILE A 263 5.84 -18.11 -9.84
C ILE A 263 4.41 -17.97 -10.42
N PRO A 264 3.52 -18.98 -10.24
CA PRO A 264 2.14 -18.87 -10.65
C PRO A 264 1.41 -17.67 -10.04
N GLN A 265 0.63 -16.97 -10.85
CA GLN A 265 0.00 -15.70 -10.49
C GLN A 265 -1.46 -15.90 -10.10
N SER A 266 -1.88 -15.31 -8.98
CA SER A 266 -3.28 -15.16 -8.62
C SER A 266 -3.48 -14.04 -7.61
N ARG A 267 -4.56 -13.27 -7.77
CA ARG A 267 -4.95 -12.19 -6.85
C ARG A 267 -5.50 -12.75 -5.53
N GLY A 268 -5.07 -12.18 -4.40
CA GLY A 268 -5.62 -12.51 -3.08
C GLY A 268 -6.83 -11.64 -2.73
N CYS A 269 -6.69 -10.32 -2.86
CA CYS A 269 -7.77 -9.36 -2.59
C CYS A 269 -8.69 -9.24 -3.81
N GLN A 270 -9.67 -10.13 -3.92
CA GLN A 270 -10.60 -10.16 -5.05
C GLN A 270 -11.68 -9.05 -4.99
N GLY A 271 -11.86 -8.39 -3.84
CA GLY A 271 -12.84 -7.33 -3.68
C GLY A 271 -14.29 -7.83 -3.66
N GLN A 272 -14.53 -9.02 -3.11
CA GLN A 272 -15.85 -9.67 -3.08
C GLN A 272 -16.93 -8.79 -2.42
N ASP A 273 -16.55 -7.99 -1.43
CA ASP A 273 -17.42 -7.04 -0.74
C ASP A 273 -17.90 -5.87 -1.63
N TYR A 274 -17.31 -5.71 -2.81
CA TYR A 274 -17.63 -4.67 -3.80
C TYR A 274 -18.32 -5.24 -5.05
N ILE A 275 -18.91 -6.43 -4.93
CA ILE A 275 -19.64 -7.10 -6.01
C ILE A 275 -21.10 -7.27 -5.58
N SER A 276 -22.02 -6.81 -6.43
CA SER A 276 -23.46 -6.91 -6.17
C SER A 276 -24.21 -7.03 -7.50
N ASP A 277 -25.24 -7.87 -7.52
CA ASP A 277 -26.19 -8.00 -8.63
C ASP A 277 -26.96 -6.70 -8.91
N GLN A 278 -27.08 -5.83 -7.90
CA GLN A 278 -27.69 -4.51 -7.98
C GLN A 278 -26.65 -3.37 -8.05
N GLY A 279 -25.36 -3.70 -7.92
CA GLY A 279 -24.28 -2.74 -7.87
C GLY A 279 -23.68 -2.39 -9.24
N PRO A 280 -22.71 -1.45 -9.27
CA PRO A 280 -21.95 -1.12 -10.47
C PRO A 280 -21.10 -2.26 -11.02
N PHE A 281 -20.68 -3.20 -10.17
CA PHE A 281 -19.87 -4.36 -10.54
C PHE A 281 -20.59 -5.65 -10.13
N LYS A 282 -20.91 -6.48 -11.11
CA LYS A 282 -21.64 -7.75 -10.95
C LYS A 282 -20.73 -8.95 -10.83
N THR A 283 -19.48 -8.84 -11.28
CA THR A 283 -18.49 -9.91 -11.18
C THR A 283 -17.11 -9.38 -10.76
N ILE A 284 -16.22 -10.30 -10.36
CA ILE A 284 -14.82 -9.98 -10.02
C ILE A 284 -14.11 -9.43 -11.27
N GLU A 285 -14.39 -10.01 -12.43
CA GLU A 285 -13.82 -9.60 -13.71
C GLU A 285 -14.23 -8.18 -14.08
N GLU A 286 -15.47 -7.76 -13.79
CA GLU A 286 -15.92 -6.38 -14.01
C GLU A 286 -15.22 -5.40 -13.05
N LEU A 287 -15.06 -5.76 -11.77
CA LEU A 287 -14.33 -4.93 -10.81
C LEU A 287 -12.86 -4.74 -11.21
N TRP A 288 -12.22 -5.76 -11.77
CA TRP A 288 -10.80 -5.73 -12.15
C TRP A 288 -10.54 -5.55 -13.65
N ASP A 289 -11.56 -5.30 -14.47
CA ASP A 289 -11.44 -5.19 -15.93
C ASP A 289 -10.66 -6.36 -16.57
N GLY A 290 -10.87 -7.57 -16.05
CA GLY A 290 -10.15 -8.79 -16.45
C GLY A 290 -8.73 -8.95 -15.89
N GLU A 291 -8.25 -8.05 -15.04
CA GLU A 291 -6.93 -8.13 -14.36
C GLU A 291 -7.03 -8.99 -13.07
N ILE A 292 -7.35 -10.27 -13.24
CA ILE A 292 -7.61 -11.26 -12.16
C ILE A 292 -6.76 -12.52 -12.27
#